data_AF-A0A151AIV3-F1
#
_entry.id   AF-A0A151AIV3-F1
#
_cell.length_a   1.000
_cell.length_b   1.000
_cell.length_c   1.000
_cell.angle_alpha   90.00
_cell.angle_beta   90.00
_cell.angle_gamma   90.00
#
_symmetry.space_group_name_H-M   'P 1'
#
loop_
_entity.id
_entity.type
_entity.pdbx_description
1 polymer ?
#
loop_
_entity_poly.entity_id
_entity_poly.type
_entity_poly.pdbx_seq_one_letter_code
_entity_poly.pdbx_strand_id
1 'polypeptide(L)' 'MSSADHEREDGTDEELELDAVESVETYEASGDIVFYDVRNPLAWVKTSYTVSLPDQL' A
#
# COMPACT_ATOMS: atom_id res chain seq x y z
N MET A 1 -0.76 -33.36 -13.38
CA MET A 1 -0.31 -31.96 -13.52
C MET A 1 -1.58 -31.14 -13.71
N SER A 2 -2.09 -30.50 -12.66
CA SER A 2 -3.29 -29.68 -12.71
C SER A 2 -2.84 -28.23 -12.72
N SER A 3 -2.96 -27.57 -13.87
CA SER A 3 -2.80 -26.12 -13.95
C SER A 3 -3.98 -25.51 -13.21
N ALA A 4 -3.74 -25.01 -12.00
CA ALA A 4 -4.67 -24.14 -11.33
C ALA A 4 -4.60 -22.81 -12.08
N ASP A 5 -5.53 -22.60 -13.01
CA ASP A 5 -5.88 -21.26 -13.45
C ASP A 5 -6.36 -20.52 -12.20
N HIS A 6 -5.57 -19.56 -11.76
CA HIS A 6 -5.94 -18.61 -10.73
C HIS A 6 -6.85 -17.60 -11.43
N GLU A 7 -8.13 -17.93 -11.53
CA GLU A 7 -9.18 -16.99 -11.94
C GLU A 7 -9.08 -15.79 -10.99
N ARG A 8 -8.53 -14.68 -11.48
CA ARG A 8 -8.50 -13.42 -10.73
C ARG A 8 -9.94 -12.96 -10.60
N GLU A 9 -10.42 -12.85 -9.36
CA GLU A 9 -11.68 -12.21 -9.03
C GLU A 9 -11.56 -10.69 -9.31
N ASP A 10 -11.89 -10.32 -10.55
CA ASP A 10 -11.85 -8.97 -11.14
C ASP A 10 -12.62 -7.90 -10.33
N GLY A 11 -13.50 -8.31 -9.41
CA GLY A 11 -14.29 -7.38 -8.58
C GLY A 11 -13.64 -6.94 -7.27
N THR A 12 -12.50 -7.52 -6.86
CA THR A 12 -11.83 -7.14 -5.59
C THR A 12 -10.76 -6.08 -5.77
N ASP A 13 -10.11 -6.02 -6.93
CA ASP A 13 -9.03 -5.07 -7.18
C ASP A 13 -9.54 -3.61 -7.25
N GLU A 14 -10.68 -3.35 -7.89
CA GLU A 14 -11.26 -1.99 -7.95
C GLU A 14 -11.70 -1.47 -6.57
N GLU A 15 -12.28 -2.32 -5.72
CA GLU A 15 -12.70 -1.92 -4.37
C GLU A 15 -11.48 -1.63 -3.47
N LEU A 16 -10.42 -2.43 -3.60
CA LEU A 16 -9.15 -2.21 -2.90
C LEU A 16 -8.43 -0.96 -3.42
N GLU A 17 -8.52 -0.64 -4.71
CA GLU A 17 -7.95 0.60 -5.26
C GLU A 17 -8.70 1.85 -4.79
N LEU A 18 -10.03 1.81 -4.73
CA LEU A 18 -10.83 2.94 -4.20
C LEU A 18 -10.53 3.19 -2.72
N ASP A 19 -10.40 2.12 -1.94
CA ASP A 19 -10.00 2.21 -0.53
C ASP A 19 -8.58 2.80 -0.43
N ALA A 20 -7.62 2.32 -1.22
CA ALA A 20 -6.26 2.84 -1.20
C ALA A 20 -6.17 4.35 -1.50
N VAL A 21 -7.05 4.89 -2.34
CA VAL A 21 -7.10 6.33 -2.65
C VAL A 21 -7.73 7.14 -1.51
N GLU A 22 -8.75 6.61 -0.83
CA GLU A 22 -9.46 7.32 0.25
C GLU A 22 -8.54 7.63 1.45
N SER A 23 -7.55 6.78 1.73
CA SER A 23 -6.61 7.00 2.83
C SER A 23 -5.36 7.80 2.46
N VAL A 24 -5.29 8.36 1.26
CA VAL A 24 -4.18 9.25 0.89
C VAL A 24 -4.39 10.63 1.49
N GLU A 25 -3.47 11.04 2.36
CA GLU A 25 -3.34 12.39 2.90
C GLU A 25 -2.11 13.12 2.34
N THR A 26 -1.95 14.41 2.67
CA THR A 26 -0.79 15.19 2.24
C THR A 26 -0.15 16.01 3.36
N TYR A 27 1.16 16.22 3.26
CA TYR A 27 1.87 17.22 4.05
C TYR A 27 2.92 17.95 3.21
N GLU A 28 3.25 19.18 3.63
CA GLU A 28 4.32 19.96 3.01
C GLU A 28 5.68 19.58 3.59
N ALA A 29 6.64 19.26 2.72
CA ALA A 29 8.01 18.93 3.07
C ALA A 29 8.97 19.71 2.18
N SER A 30 9.73 20.64 2.74
CA SER A 30 10.79 21.37 2.02
C SER A 30 10.34 22.08 0.74
N GLY A 31 9.07 22.51 0.69
CA GLY A 31 8.48 23.18 -0.48
C GLY A 31 7.81 22.23 -1.48
N ASP A 32 7.86 20.93 -1.23
CA ASP A 32 7.16 19.89 -1.98
C ASP A 32 5.93 19.39 -1.19
N ILE A 33 4.94 18.85 -1.89
CA ILE A 33 3.78 18.18 -1.29
C ILE A 33 4.01 16.67 -1.37
N VAL A 34 4.00 16.01 -0.21
CA VAL A 34 4.11 14.55 -0.09
C VAL A 34 2.73 13.98 0.15
N PHE A 35 2.27 13.08 -0.73
CA PHE A 35 1.01 12.34 -0.60
C PHE A 35 1.28 11.01 0.05
N TYR A 36 0.60 10.63 1.13
CA TYR A 36 0.79 9.38 1.89
C TYR A 36 -0.44 8.62 2.32
N ASP A 37 -0.36 7.29 2.26
CA ASP A 37 -1.43 6.40 2.74
C ASP A 37 -1.32 6.24 4.26
N VAL A 38 -2.29 6.82 5.00
CA VAL A 38 -2.32 6.74 6.47
C VAL A 38 -2.61 5.34 7.00
N ARG A 39 -3.23 4.48 6.18
CA ARG A 39 -3.54 3.09 6.55
C ARG A 39 -2.44 2.11 6.18
N ASN A 40 -1.57 2.49 5.25
CA ASN A 40 -0.42 1.70 4.85
C ASN A 40 0.86 2.56 4.72
N PRO A 41 1.47 2.97 5.85
CA PRO A 41 2.69 3.77 5.84
C PRO A 41 3.91 3.04 5.22
N LEU A 42 3.80 1.73 4.98
CA LEU A 42 4.87 0.91 4.37
C LEU A 42 4.74 0.79 2.85
N ALA A 43 3.68 1.32 2.24
CA ALA A 43 3.41 1.21 0.81
C ALA A 43 4.57 1.67 -0.10
N TRP A 44 5.47 2.52 0.41
CA TRP A 44 6.60 3.05 -0.37
C TRP A 44 7.97 2.73 0.19
N VAL A 45 8.03 1.88 1.22
CA VAL A 45 9.31 1.39 1.72
C VAL A 45 9.80 0.29 0.79
N LYS A 46 10.72 0.64 -0.11
CA LYS A 46 11.47 -0.33 -0.90
C LYS A 46 12.73 -0.75 -0.16
N THR A 47 12.80 -2.02 0.21
CA THR A 47 13.96 -2.61 0.89
C THR A 47 14.42 -3.88 0.18
N SER A 48 15.72 -4.19 0.26
CA SER A 48 16.30 -5.45 -0.23
C SER A 48 16.29 -6.57 0.81
N TYR A 49 15.89 -6.27 2.04
CA TYR A 49 15.80 -7.22 3.15
C TYR A 49 14.62 -6.88 4.07
N THR A 50 14.03 -7.90 4.69
CA THR A 50 12.93 -7.72 5.65
C THR A 50 13.44 -7.01 6.90
N VAL A 51 12.71 -6.00 7.37
CA VAL A 51 12.99 -5.27 8.62
C VAL A 51 11.83 -5.52 9.57
N SER A 52 12.13 -5.91 10.81
CA SER A 52 11.13 -5.98 11.87
C SER A 52 10.90 -4.58 12.44
N LEU A 53 9.64 -4.13 12.42
CA LEU A 53 9.24 -2.93 13.14
C LEU A 53 9.19 -3.28 14.63
N PRO A 54 9.90 -2.54 15.51
CA PRO A 54 9.72 -2.72 16.94
C PRO A 54 8.27 -2.42 17.33
N ASP A 55 7.73 -3.13 18.33
CA ASP A 55 6.34 -3.01 18.84
C ASP A 55 6.02 -1.64 19.50
N GLN A 56 6.69 -0.56 19.10
CA GLN A 56 6.49 0.78 19.65
C GLN A 56 5.29 1.45 18.99
N LEU A 57 4.10 1.22 19.55
CA LEU A 57 3.01 2.19 19.65
C LEU A 57 2.57 2.30 21.12
#